data_AF-A0A535HWX3-F1
#
_entry.id   AF-A0A535HWX3-F1
#
_cell.length_a   1.000
_cell.length_b   1.000
_cell.length_c   1.000
_cell.angle_alpha   90.00
_cell.angle_beta   90.00
_cell.angle_gamma   90.00
#
_symmetry.space_group_name_H-M   'P 1'
#
loop_
_entity.id
_entity.type
_entity.pdbx_description
1 polymer ?
#
loop_
_entity_poly.entity_id
_entity_poly.type
_entity_poly.pdbx_seq_one_letter_code
_entity_poly.pdbx_strand_id
1 'polypeptide(L)' 'MSILMCRPEHYGIEYEINPWMHVEVGVDHDAAVQQWERLHRAYTDLGEQVDLVEPVAGLPDMV' A
#
# COMPACT_ATOMS: atom_id res chain seq x y z
N MET A 1 -10.46 -15.82 -9.34
CA MET A 1 -9.75 -15.66 -8.05
C MET A 1 -9.64 -14.17 -7.83
N SER A 2 -9.87 -13.66 -6.61
CA SER A 2 -9.85 -12.21 -6.37
C SER A 2 -8.52 -11.81 -5.74
N ILE A 3 -7.98 -10.67 -6.15
CA ILE A 3 -6.81 -10.04 -5.52
C ILE A 3 -7.35 -9.12 -4.44
N LEU A 4 -6.84 -9.25 -3.20
CA LEU A 4 -7.15 -8.33 -2.12
C LEU A 4 -6.07 -7.25 -2.05
N MET A 5 -6.46 -5.98 -1.99
CA MET A 5 -5.56 -4.84 -1.81
C MET A 5 -6.07 -3.91 -0.71
N CYS A 6 -5.17 -3.13 -0.11
CA CYS A 6 -5.51 -2.08 0.85
C CYS A 6 -4.93 -0.75 0.37
N ARG A 7 -5.69 0.34 0.46
CA ARG A 7 -5.19 1.67 0.04
C ARG A 7 -4.13 2.17 1.02
N PRO A 8 -3.07 2.85 0.57
CA PRO A 8 -1.98 3.32 1.43
C PRO A 8 -2.31 4.61 2.19
N GLU A 9 -3.56 4.81 2.63
CA GLU A 9 -3.98 6.03 3.33
C GLU A 9 -3.23 6.25 4.64
N HIS A 10 -2.89 5.17 5.34
CA HIS A 10 -2.12 5.19 6.60
C HIS A 10 -0.72 4.59 6.46
N TYR A 11 -0.23 4.42 5.23
CA TYR A 11 1.10 3.85 5.00
C TYR A 11 2.22 4.76 5.51
N GLY A 12 3.21 4.16 6.14
CA GLY A 12 4.38 4.83 6.68
C GLY A 12 5.44 3.83 7.16
N ILE A 13 6.68 4.27 7.33
CA ILE A 13 7.71 3.50 8.03
C ILE A 13 7.76 4.03 9.48
N GLU A 14 6.93 3.44 10.35
CA GLU A 14 6.79 3.87 11.75
C GLU A 14 7.60 3.01 12.73
N TYR A 15 8.09 1.87 12.27
CA TYR A 15 8.92 0.92 13.02
C TYR A 15 9.81 0.11 12.05
N GLU A 16 10.82 -0.58 12.58
CA GLU A 16 11.79 -1.36 11.79
C GLU A 16 11.73 -2.83 12.19
N ILE A 17 11.16 -3.66 11.31
CA ILE A 17 11.02 -5.11 11.53
C ILE A 17 11.71 -5.95 10.46
N ASN A 18 12.30 -5.29 9.45
CA ASN A 18 13.08 -5.92 8.41
C ASN A 18 14.20 -4.97 7.92
N PRO A 19 15.23 -5.48 7.21
CA PRO A 19 16.41 -4.68 6.85
C PRO A 19 16.18 -3.53 5.86
N TRP A 20 14.99 -3.43 5.25
CA TRP A 20 14.65 -2.37 4.29
C TRP A 20 13.96 -1.18 4.96
N MET A 21 13.45 -1.37 6.18
CA MET A 21 12.76 -0.34 6.93
C MET A 21 13.78 0.52 7.67
N HIS A 22 13.76 1.82 7.35
CA HIS A 22 14.52 2.85 8.06
C HIS A 22 13.58 4.00 8.39
N VAL A 23 13.21 4.15 9.67
CA VAL A 23 12.26 5.17 10.12
C VAL A 23 12.76 6.58 9.80
N GLU A 24 14.09 6.76 9.77
CA GLU A 24 14.73 8.04 9.41
C GLU A 24 14.54 8.45 7.93
N VAL A 25 14.24 7.50 7.04
CA VAL A 25 14.04 7.78 5.60
C VAL A 25 12.60 8.24 5.30
N GLY A 26 11.64 7.87 6.15
CA GLY A 26 10.23 8.21 5.98
C GLY A 26 9.62 7.69 4.67
N VAL A 27 8.45 8.22 4.32
CA VAL A 27 7.70 7.87 3.10
C VAL A 27 7.27 9.13 2.37
N ASP A 28 7.41 9.14 1.05
CA ASP A 28 6.72 10.07 0.16
C ASP A 28 5.31 9.53 -0.12
N HIS A 29 4.31 10.08 0.58
CA HIS A 29 2.93 9.57 0.56
C HIS A 29 2.27 9.78 -0.81
N ASP A 30 2.52 10.92 -1.46
CA ASP A 30 2.00 11.21 -2.79
C ASP A 30 2.57 10.21 -3.82
N ALA A 31 3.86 9.89 -3.72
CA ALA A 31 4.48 8.87 -4.56
C ALA A 31 3.91 7.47 -4.27
N ALA A 32 3.70 7.12 -3.00
CA ALA A 32 3.13 5.83 -2.60
C ALA A 32 1.71 5.63 -3.16
N VAL A 33 0.84 6.64 -3.03
CA VAL A 33 -0.52 6.62 -3.60
C VAL A 33 -0.47 6.46 -5.11
N GLN A 34 0.37 7.23 -5.81
CA GLN A 34 0.50 7.11 -7.26
C GLN A 34 1.03 5.74 -7.72
N GLN A 35 1.98 5.17 -6.99
CA GLN A 35 2.52 3.83 -7.29
C GLN A 35 1.46 2.75 -7.07
N TRP A 36 0.72 2.82 -5.97
CA TRP A 36 -0.38 1.90 -5.66
C TRP A 36 -1.49 1.98 -6.71
N GLU A 37 -1.91 3.19 -7.12
CA GLU A 37 -2.95 3.35 -8.15
C GLU A 37 -2.53 2.76 -9.49
N ARG A 38 -1.25 2.86 -9.86
CA ARG A 38 -0.72 2.23 -11.07
C ARG A 38 -0.80 0.71 -10.99
N LEU A 39 -0.50 0.11 -9.84
CA LEU A 39 -0.60 -1.33 -9.62
C LEU A 39 -2.06 -1.81 -9.67
N HIS A 40 -2.94 -1.12 -8.93
CA HIS A 40 -4.38 -1.41 -8.94
C HIS A 40 -4.94 -1.36 -10.37
N ARG A 41 -4.62 -0.30 -11.13
CA ARG A 41 -5.02 -0.19 -12.54
C ARG A 41 -4.47 -1.32 -13.39
N ALA A 42 -3.21 -1.70 -13.22
CA ALA A 42 -2.63 -2.80 -13.97
C ALA A 42 -3.39 -4.12 -13.76
N TYR A 43 -3.81 -4.43 -12.53
CA TYR A 43 -4.63 -5.62 -12.27
C TYR A 43 -6.02 -5.50 -12.89
N THR A 44 -6.70 -4.36 -12.73
CA THR A 44 -8.04 -4.19 -13.29
C THR A 44 -8.04 -4.19 -14.82
N ASP A 45 -7.01 -3.63 -15.46
CA ASP A 45 -6.86 -3.59 -16.92
C ASP A 45 -6.61 -4.99 -17.51
N LEU A 46 -6.03 -5.90 -16.72
CA LEU A 46 -5.90 -7.32 -17.06
C LEU A 46 -7.21 -8.11 -16.88
N GLY A 47 -8.25 -7.48 -16.33
CA GLY A 47 -9.54 -8.11 -16.07
C GLY A 47 -9.61 -8.88 -14.74
N GLU A 48 -8.61 -8.71 -13.86
CA GLU A 48 -8.65 -9.31 -12.53
C GLU A 48 -9.66 -8.58 -11.63
N GLN A 49 -10.36 -9.33 -10.79
CA GLN A 49 -11.16 -8.75 -9.73
C GLN A 49 -10.23 -8.30 -8.59
N VAL A 50 -10.37 -7.04 -8.18
CA VAL A 50 -9.67 -6.47 -7.03
C VAL A 50 -10.69 -6.09 -5.97
N ASP A 51 -10.63 -6.75 -4.82
CA ASP A 51 -11.39 -6.37 -3.64
C ASP A 51 -10.52 -5.45 -2.76
N LEU A 52 -11.15 -4.44 -2.16
CA LEU A 52 -10.46 -3.50 -1.28
C LEU A 52 -10.85 -3.74 0.18
N VAL A 53 -9.85 -3.76 1.05
CA VAL A 53 -10.05 -3.68 2.51
C VAL A 53 -9.81 -2.24 2.98
N GLU A 54 -10.59 -1.81 3.96
CA GLU A 54 -10.46 -0.48 4.56
C GLU A 54 -9.16 -0.40 5.39
N PRO A 55 -8.31 0.62 5.17
CA PRO A 55 -7.12 0.83 5.97
C PRO A 55 -7.49 1.21 7.41
N VAL A 56 -6.62 0.87 8.36
CA VAL A 56 -6.82 1.20 9.78
C VAL A 56 -5.67 2.06 10.28
N ALA A 57 -5.99 3.21 10.88
CA ALA A 57 -4.99 4.10 11.44
C ALA A 57 -4.15 3.39 12.53
N GLY A 58 -2.83 3.59 12.49
CA GLY A 58 -1.88 2.91 13.36
C GLY A 58 -1.47 1.50 12.92
N LEU A 59 -1.94 1.03 11.76
CA LEU A 59 -1.48 -0.21 11.11
C LEU A 59 -0.91 0.09 9.71
N PRO A 60 0.31 0.67 9.63
CA PRO A 60 0.83 1.20 8.37
C PRO A 60 1.16 0.12 7.33
N ASP A 61 1.44 -1.11 7.75
CA ASP A 61 1.79 -2.24 6.87
C ASP A 61 0.57 -3.05 6.37
N MET A 62 -0.66 -2.53 6.50
CA MET A 62 -1.85 -3.20 5.94
C MET A 62 -1.88 -3.24 4.41
N VAL A 63 -1.00 -2.48 3.75
CA VAL A 63 -0.96 -2.23 2.30
C VAL A 63 -0.52 -3.41 1.44
#